data_AF-A0A8J2TRX4-F1
#
_entry.id   AF-A0A8J2TRX4-F1
#
_cell.length_a   1.000
_cell.length_b   1.000
_cell.length_c   1.000
_cell.angle_alpha   90.00
_cell.angle_beta   90.00
_cell.angle_gamma   90.00
#
_symmetry.space_group_name_H-M   'P 1'
#
loop_
_entity.id
_entity.type
_entity.pdbx_description
1 polymer ?
#
loop_
_entity_poly.entity_id
_entity_poly.type
_entity_poly.pdbx_seq_one_letter_code
_entity_poly.pdbx_strand_id
1 'polypeptide(L)'
;MEISREAILDKTHYGLKIYAYVLRQYYPETTVLSLKGRDCGITRNPFNGGKKTLRIHIDGAIATHKDTELETFIGDVFDFAQYHFKMADEADVLQKINQELHLNLEVKVKDELEWLNEPDDTWYANCSFFKAPVRNVFPAETLRLHQVFELITSDKYKKITEDLRAITDVKEARKFKANRFDYVTFSGVFEKRNDSNLLHHSNLLTIDFDHLDNLQELKTQLLNDEYFETEMLFTSPSGDGLKWIIRIDILEVSHSEYFIAVANYIKQTYNIEVDQSGKDVSRACFLPYDPTAFLHKRHQKL
;
A
#
# COMPACT_ATOMS: atom_id res chain seq x y z
N MET A 1 22.49 -17.59 1.98
CA MET A 1 22.91 -16.83 0.78
C MET A 1 21.81 -17.02 -0.23
N GLU A 2 21.18 -15.93 -0.62
CA GLU A 2 20.04 -15.93 -1.51
C GLU A 2 20.44 -16.38 -2.92
N ILE A 3 19.46 -16.90 -3.67
CA ILE A 3 19.66 -17.24 -5.08
C ILE A 3 19.88 -15.93 -5.87
N SER A 4 21.08 -15.77 -6.43
CA SER A 4 21.42 -14.74 -7.41
C SER A 4 22.40 -15.31 -8.45
N ARG A 5 22.63 -14.57 -9.55
CA ARG A 5 23.64 -14.95 -10.55
C ARG A 5 25.02 -15.10 -9.91
N GLU A 6 25.42 -14.13 -9.09
CA GLU A 6 26.71 -14.10 -8.38
C GLU A 6 26.84 -15.31 -7.44
N ALA A 7 25.84 -15.56 -6.61
CA ALA A 7 25.83 -16.68 -5.67
C ALA A 7 25.93 -18.04 -6.38
N ILE A 8 25.28 -18.17 -7.54
CA ILE A 8 25.37 -19.38 -8.38
C ILE A 8 26.76 -19.49 -9.00
N LEU A 9 27.31 -18.43 -9.58
CA LEU A 9 28.64 -18.44 -10.21
C LEU A 9 29.72 -18.84 -9.20
N ASP A 10 29.66 -18.31 -7.98
CA ASP A 10 30.57 -18.63 -6.87
C ASP A 10 30.55 -20.14 -6.53
N LYS A 11 29.37 -20.76 -6.48
CA LYS A 11 29.23 -22.20 -6.19
C LYS A 11 29.53 -23.10 -7.39
N THR A 12 29.44 -22.56 -8.60
CA THR A 12 29.53 -23.31 -9.86
C THR A 12 30.83 -23.13 -10.63
N HIS A 13 31.84 -22.50 -10.00
CA HIS A 13 33.14 -22.22 -10.61
C HIS A 13 32.98 -21.41 -11.90
N TYR A 14 32.48 -20.17 -11.75
CA TYR A 14 32.18 -19.26 -12.86
C TYR A 14 31.11 -19.80 -13.82
N GLY A 15 30.27 -20.76 -13.41
CA GLY A 15 29.26 -21.38 -14.27
C GLY A 15 29.71 -22.67 -14.99
N LEU A 16 30.98 -23.08 -14.88
CA LEU A 16 31.45 -24.29 -15.55
C LEU A 16 30.71 -25.57 -15.10
N LYS A 17 30.32 -25.66 -13.82
CA LYS A 17 29.51 -26.80 -13.35
C LYS A 17 28.15 -26.88 -14.03
N ILE A 18 27.56 -25.74 -14.42
CA ILE A 18 26.26 -25.70 -15.12
C ILE A 18 26.44 -26.18 -16.56
N TYR A 19 27.43 -25.67 -17.31
CA TYR A 19 27.74 -26.21 -18.64
C TYR A 19 28.03 -27.71 -18.59
N ALA A 20 28.82 -28.16 -17.61
CA ALA A 20 29.11 -29.58 -17.43
C ALA A 20 27.85 -30.40 -17.14
N TYR A 21 26.96 -29.89 -16.27
CA TYR A 21 25.68 -30.52 -15.97
C TYR A 21 24.83 -30.66 -17.24
N VAL A 22 24.63 -29.55 -17.97
CA VAL A 22 23.79 -29.54 -19.19
C VAL A 22 24.36 -30.49 -20.23
N LEU A 23 25.66 -30.39 -20.54
CA LEU A 23 26.27 -31.24 -21.57
C LEU A 23 26.21 -32.73 -21.22
N ARG A 24 26.29 -33.10 -19.94
CA ARG A 24 26.15 -34.52 -19.50
C ARG A 24 24.74 -35.06 -19.73
N GLN A 25 23.71 -34.21 -19.76
CA GLN A 25 22.35 -34.66 -20.10
C GLN A 25 22.25 -35.14 -21.56
N TYR A 26 23.08 -34.58 -22.45
CA TYR A 26 23.10 -34.96 -23.88
C TYR A 26 24.17 -35.99 -24.21
N TYR A 27 25.28 -36.00 -23.47
CA TYR A 27 26.44 -36.86 -23.71
C TYR A 27 26.87 -37.59 -22.42
N PRO A 28 26.05 -38.52 -21.91
CA PRO A 28 26.36 -39.26 -20.69
C PRO A 28 27.63 -40.11 -20.85
N GLU A 29 28.31 -40.39 -19.75
CA GLU A 29 29.53 -41.21 -19.70
C GLU A 29 30.71 -40.73 -20.57
N THR A 30 30.71 -39.45 -20.96
CA THR A 30 31.81 -38.84 -21.71
C THR A 30 32.42 -37.63 -20.99
N THR A 31 33.68 -37.34 -21.29
CA THR A 31 34.28 -36.06 -20.90
C THR A 31 33.67 -34.95 -21.75
N VAL A 32 32.76 -34.18 -21.16
CA VAL A 32 32.03 -33.10 -21.86
C VAL A 32 32.78 -31.77 -21.89
N LEU A 33 33.69 -31.56 -20.95
CA LEU A 33 34.50 -30.35 -20.82
C LEU A 33 35.91 -30.69 -20.36
N SER A 34 36.88 -29.99 -20.93
CA SER A 34 38.26 -29.90 -20.46
C SER A 34 38.56 -28.44 -20.15
N LEU A 35 39.47 -28.14 -19.23
CA LEU A 35 39.87 -26.75 -18.92
C LEU A 35 41.38 -26.61 -19.00
N LYS A 36 41.86 -25.64 -19.77
CA LYS A 36 43.27 -25.22 -19.81
C LYS A 36 43.35 -23.71 -19.58
N GLY A 37 43.68 -23.32 -18.35
CA GLY A 37 43.63 -21.92 -17.93
C GLY A 37 42.18 -21.43 -17.87
N ARG A 38 41.80 -20.50 -18.76
CA ARG A 38 40.43 -19.98 -18.89
C ARG A 38 39.68 -20.45 -20.15
N ASP A 39 40.31 -21.29 -20.98
CA ASP A 39 39.70 -21.82 -22.20
C ASP A 39 39.30 -23.29 -22.00
N CYS A 40 38.05 -23.62 -22.35
CA CYS A 40 37.57 -25.00 -22.32
C CYS A 40 37.77 -25.75 -23.64
N GLY A 41 38.28 -25.07 -24.67
CA GLY A 41 38.40 -25.60 -26.02
C GLY A 41 37.03 -25.74 -26.70
N ILE A 42 37.01 -26.52 -27.79
CA ILE A 42 35.78 -26.80 -28.54
C ILE A 42 35.22 -28.15 -28.10
N THR A 43 33.95 -28.17 -27.73
CA THR A 43 33.18 -29.36 -27.37
C THR A 43 31.92 -29.49 -28.24
N ARG A 44 31.13 -30.54 -27.99
CA ARG A 44 29.88 -30.81 -28.71
C ARG A 44 28.79 -29.82 -28.33
N ASN A 45 28.10 -29.24 -29.31
CA ASN A 45 26.93 -28.39 -29.09
C ASN A 45 25.63 -29.22 -29.23
N PRO A 46 24.89 -29.49 -28.15
CA PRO A 46 23.60 -30.18 -28.25
C PRO A 46 22.54 -29.38 -29.03
N PHE A 47 22.72 -28.07 -29.14
CA PHE A 47 21.83 -27.16 -29.86
C PHE A 47 22.25 -26.91 -31.32
N ASN A 48 23.33 -27.54 -31.78
CA ASN A 48 23.76 -27.55 -33.19
C ASN A 48 24.02 -29.00 -33.67
N GLY A 49 23.03 -29.88 -33.48
CA GLY A 49 23.07 -31.27 -33.96
C GLY A 49 24.17 -32.14 -33.33
N GLY A 50 24.75 -31.73 -32.19
CA GLY A 50 25.82 -32.44 -31.50
C GLY A 50 27.19 -32.36 -32.16
N LYS A 51 27.38 -31.43 -33.11
CA LYS A 51 28.68 -31.16 -33.74
C LYS A 51 29.67 -30.56 -32.74
N LYS A 52 30.97 -30.76 -32.98
CA LYS A 52 32.04 -30.14 -32.18
C LYS A 52 32.24 -28.67 -32.58
N THR A 53 31.31 -27.82 -32.16
CA THR A 53 31.25 -26.39 -32.54
C THR A 53 31.09 -25.46 -31.33
N LEU A 54 30.81 -25.97 -30.13
CA LEU A 54 30.62 -25.15 -28.94
C LEU A 54 31.98 -24.79 -28.33
N ARG A 55 32.35 -23.51 -28.34
CA ARG A 55 33.51 -23.01 -27.60
C ARG A 55 33.04 -22.37 -26.30
N ILE A 56 33.61 -22.78 -25.19
CA ILE A 56 33.34 -22.20 -23.86
C ILE A 56 34.61 -21.56 -23.32
N HIS A 57 34.48 -20.35 -22.77
CA HIS A 57 35.57 -19.57 -22.22
C HIS A 57 35.14 -18.88 -20.93
N ILE A 58 36.05 -18.67 -19.98
CA ILE A 58 35.79 -17.88 -18.77
C ILE A 58 36.22 -16.44 -19.03
N ASP A 59 35.26 -15.53 -19.13
CA ASP A 59 35.49 -14.09 -19.24
C ASP A 59 35.20 -13.40 -17.89
N GLY A 60 36.21 -12.76 -17.32
CA GLY A 60 36.13 -12.21 -15.96
C GLY A 60 35.74 -13.26 -14.92
N ALA A 61 34.53 -13.14 -14.38
CA ALA A 61 33.95 -14.00 -13.35
C ALA A 61 32.79 -14.90 -13.88
N ILE A 62 32.61 -15.00 -15.20
CA ILE A 62 31.52 -15.78 -15.81
C ILE A 62 32.00 -16.57 -17.02
N ALA A 63 31.49 -17.79 -17.17
CA ALA A 63 31.72 -18.62 -18.35
C ALA A 63 30.73 -18.27 -19.47
N THR A 64 31.26 -17.97 -20.63
CA THR A 64 30.52 -17.65 -21.86
C THR A 64 30.73 -18.72 -22.91
N HIS A 65 29.81 -18.79 -23.86
CA HIS A 65 29.89 -19.69 -25.00
C HIS A 65 29.70 -18.96 -26.33
N LYS A 66 30.27 -19.54 -27.38
CA LYS A 66 30.01 -19.18 -28.77
C LYS A 66 30.07 -20.44 -29.62
N ASP A 67 29.13 -20.59 -30.56
CA ASP A 67 29.22 -21.62 -31.59
C ASP A 67 30.08 -21.15 -32.77
N THR A 68 30.92 -22.04 -33.31
CA THR A 68 31.82 -21.74 -34.44
C THR A 68 31.13 -21.73 -35.80
N GLU A 69 29.93 -22.33 -35.93
CA GLU A 69 29.12 -22.39 -37.15
C GLU A 69 27.85 -21.51 -37.06
N LEU A 70 27.29 -21.34 -35.85
CA LEU A 70 26.10 -20.51 -35.61
C LEU A 70 26.48 -19.17 -34.97
N GLU A 71 26.61 -18.13 -35.80
CA GLU A 71 27.06 -16.80 -35.36
C GLU A 71 26.17 -16.18 -34.26
N THR A 72 24.88 -16.50 -34.25
CA THR A 72 23.91 -15.98 -33.28
C THR A 72 23.86 -16.80 -31.98
N PHE A 73 24.50 -17.97 -31.93
CA PHE A 73 24.53 -18.80 -30.73
C PHE A 73 25.74 -18.39 -29.86
N ILE A 74 25.56 -17.25 -29.21
CA ILE A 74 26.52 -16.63 -28.29
C ILE A 74 25.77 -16.20 -27.03
N GLY A 75 26.39 -16.38 -25.87
CA GLY A 75 25.78 -16.02 -24.59
C GLY A 75 26.61 -16.46 -23.41
N ASP A 76 26.03 -16.38 -22.23
CA ASP A 76 26.62 -16.86 -21.00
C ASP A 76 26.02 -18.21 -20.55
N VAL A 77 26.46 -18.64 -19.37
CA VAL A 77 26.03 -19.91 -18.78
C VAL A 77 24.53 -19.98 -18.49
N PHE A 78 23.90 -18.86 -18.15
CA PHE A 78 22.48 -18.79 -17.84
C PHE A 78 21.66 -18.85 -19.12
N ASP A 79 22.09 -18.18 -20.20
CA ASP A 79 21.50 -18.35 -21.54
C ASP A 79 21.56 -19.81 -21.98
N PHE A 80 22.71 -20.47 -21.78
CA PHE A 80 22.87 -21.88 -22.12
C PHE A 80 21.95 -22.80 -21.31
N ALA A 81 21.74 -22.48 -20.03
CA ALA A 81 20.79 -23.18 -19.17
C ALA A 81 19.33 -22.94 -19.60
N GLN A 82 18.97 -21.72 -20.03
CA GLN A 82 17.66 -21.40 -20.59
C GLN A 82 17.33 -22.27 -21.81
N TYR A 83 18.28 -22.44 -22.73
CA TYR A 83 18.11 -23.35 -23.88
C TYR A 83 17.83 -24.80 -23.46
N HIS A 84 18.52 -25.28 -22.42
CA HIS A 84 18.34 -26.64 -21.92
C HIS A 84 17.00 -26.83 -21.20
N PHE A 85 16.70 -25.97 -20.24
CA PHE A 85 15.50 -26.06 -19.41
C PHE A 85 14.23 -25.57 -20.14
N LYS A 86 14.39 -24.90 -21.29
CA LYS A 86 13.30 -24.30 -22.09
C LYS A 86 12.49 -23.28 -21.28
N MET A 87 13.20 -22.41 -20.57
CA MET A 87 12.62 -21.40 -19.68
C MET A 87 13.07 -20.02 -20.16
N ALA A 88 12.16 -19.06 -20.17
CA ALA A 88 12.44 -17.67 -20.59
C ALA A 88 12.68 -16.74 -19.41
N ASP A 89 12.03 -17.00 -18.26
CA ASP A 89 12.20 -16.21 -17.05
C ASP A 89 13.53 -16.58 -16.36
N GLU A 90 14.36 -15.58 -16.06
CA GLU A 90 15.66 -15.81 -15.43
C GLU A 90 15.52 -16.31 -13.99
N ALA A 91 14.57 -15.79 -13.21
CA ALA A 91 14.42 -16.18 -11.81
C ALA A 91 14.07 -17.67 -11.70
N ASP A 92 13.20 -18.16 -12.58
CA ASP A 92 12.87 -19.58 -12.66
C ASP A 92 14.08 -20.44 -13.05
N VAL A 93 14.93 -19.96 -13.97
CA VAL A 93 16.18 -20.64 -14.38
C VAL A 93 17.15 -20.73 -13.21
N LEU A 94 17.33 -19.65 -12.43
CA LEU A 94 18.21 -19.66 -11.26
C LEU A 94 17.70 -20.64 -10.18
N GLN A 95 16.38 -20.69 -9.95
CA GLN A 95 15.77 -21.67 -9.07
C GLN A 95 16.00 -23.10 -9.58
N LYS A 96 15.82 -23.32 -10.88
CA LYS A 96 16.02 -24.63 -11.50
C LYS A 96 17.48 -25.09 -11.40
N ILE A 97 18.44 -24.19 -11.63
CA ILE A 97 19.87 -24.46 -11.44
C ILE A 97 20.18 -24.80 -9.98
N ASN A 98 19.66 -24.02 -9.02
CA ASN A 98 19.85 -24.28 -7.59
C ASN A 98 19.31 -25.67 -7.20
N GLN A 99 18.15 -26.06 -7.73
CA GLN A 99 17.53 -27.35 -7.51
C GLN A 99 18.35 -28.51 -8.11
N GLU A 100 18.66 -28.44 -9.41
CA GLU A 100 19.31 -29.51 -10.16
C GLU A 100 20.77 -29.73 -9.77
N LEU A 101 21.47 -28.67 -9.36
CA LEU A 101 22.87 -28.75 -8.91
C LEU A 101 22.99 -28.83 -7.38
N HIS A 102 21.86 -28.88 -6.65
CA HIS A 102 21.81 -28.93 -5.19
C HIS A 102 22.70 -27.87 -4.51
N LEU A 103 22.59 -26.61 -4.95
CA LEU A 103 23.49 -25.54 -4.50
C LEU A 103 23.18 -25.05 -3.08
N ASN A 104 22.01 -25.41 -2.53
CA ASN A 104 21.52 -25.04 -1.20
C ASN A 104 21.52 -23.51 -0.98
N LEU A 105 21.12 -22.76 -2.01
CA LEU A 105 20.84 -21.34 -1.91
C LEU A 105 19.39 -21.12 -1.46
N GLU A 106 19.16 -20.08 -0.67
CA GLU A 106 17.85 -19.78 -0.07
C GLU A 106 16.90 -19.21 -1.13
N VAL A 107 15.72 -19.81 -1.26
CA VAL A 107 14.63 -19.31 -2.10
C VAL A 107 13.93 -18.18 -1.36
N LYS A 108 13.92 -16.98 -1.94
CA LYS A 108 13.13 -15.87 -1.38
C LYS A 108 11.66 -16.23 -1.52
N VAL A 109 10.98 -16.48 -0.40
CA VAL A 109 9.52 -16.56 -0.37
C VAL A 109 9.03 -15.15 -0.65
N LYS A 110 8.46 -14.94 -1.84
CA LYS A 110 7.83 -13.66 -2.18
C LYS A 110 6.53 -13.60 -1.39
N ASP A 111 6.42 -12.66 -0.46
CA ASP A 111 5.16 -12.41 0.23
C ASP A 111 4.21 -11.78 -0.79
N GLU A 112 3.26 -12.56 -1.30
CA GLU A 112 2.27 -12.09 -2.28
C GLU A 112 1.36 -10.99 -1.73
N LEU A 113 1.42 -10.70 -0.42
CA LEU A 113 0.66 -9.65 0.26
C LEU A 113 1.51 -8.43 0.63
N GLU A 114 2.80 -8.40 0.28
CA GLU A 114 3.71 -7.29 0.60
C GLU A 114 3.18 -5.96 0.03
N TRP A 115 2.48 -6.01 -1.12
CA TRP A 115 1.82 -4.86 -1.74
C TRP A 115 0.69 -4.24 -0.90
N LEU A 116 0.08 -4.96 0.04
CA LEU A 116 -0.90 -4.39 0.98
C LEU A 116 -0.25 -3.41 1.97
N ASN A 117 1.07 -3.45 2.09
CA ASN A 117 1.85 -2.57 2.96
C ASN A 117 2.54 -1.44 2.19
N GLU A 118 2.49 -1.46 0.86
CA GLU A 118 2.90 -0.33 0.04
C GLU A 118 1.90 0.83 0.20
N PRO A 119 2.33 2.09 0.02
CA PRO A 119 1.44 3.24 0.01
C PRO A 119 0.34 3.08 -1.07
N ASP A 120 -0.92 3.10 -0.66
CA ASP A 120 -2.06 3.12 -1.58
C ASP A 120 -2.28 4.55 -2.10
N ASP A 121 -1.57 4.88 -3.18
CA ASP A 121 -1.65 6.18 -3.87
C ASP A 121 -2.86 6.30 -4.81
N THR A 122 -3.76 5.31 -4.83
CA THR A 122 -4.88 5.28 -5.79
C THR A 122 -5.99 6.29 -5.45
N TRP A 123 -6.03 6.79 -4.22
CA TRP A 123 -7.07 7.71 -3.77
C TRP A 123 -6.57 8.67 -2.68
N TYR A 124 -6.64 9.97 -2.99
CA TYR A 124 -6.44 11.04 -2.00
C TYR A 124 -7.75 11.77 -1.76
N ALA A 125 -8.21 11.81 -0.51
CA ALA A 125 -9.37 12.58 -0.12
C ALA A 125 -8.97 14.01 0.28
N ASN A 126 -9.49 15.00 -0.44
CA ASN A 126 -9.34 16.41 -0.13
C ASN A 126 -10.63 16.95 0.48
N CYS A 127 -10.56 17.77 1.53
CA CYS A 127 -11.69 18.43 2.14
C CYS A 127 -11.44 19.94 2.32
N SER A 128 -12.51 20.73 2.31
CA SER A 128 -12.40 22.16 2.61
C SER A 128 -12.20 22.41 4.10
N PHE A 129 -11.24 23.29 4.42
CA PHE A 129 -10.95 23.76 5.77
C PHE A 129 -11.41 25.21 5.95
N PHE A 130 -12.01 25.49 7.10
CA PHE A 130 -12.62 26.77 7.43
C PHE A 130 -12.13 27.27 8.78
N LYS A 131 -11.78 28.55 8.83
CA LYS A 131 -11.46 29.24 10.07
C LYS A 131 -12.73 29.54 10.87
N ALA A 132 -12.65 29.40 12.18
CA ALA A 132 -13.69 29.87 13.10
C ALA A 132 -14.04 31.34 12.81
N PRO A 133 -15.29 31.77 13.04
CA PRO A 133 -16.43 30.99 13.55
C PRO A 133 -17.13 30.15 12.46
N VAL A 134 -18.06 29.26 12.84
CA VAL A 134 -18.81 28.38 11.90
C VAL A 134 -19.64 29.12 10.83
N ARG A 135 -19.93 30.41 11.07
CA ARG A 135 -20.57 31.32 10.11
C ARG A 135 -19.61 31.79 9.01
N ASN A 136 -18.30 31.59 9.15
CA ASN A 136 -17.35 31.75 8.06
C ASN A 136 -17.52 30.56 7.10
N VAL A 137 -18.19 30.82 5.99
CA VAL A 137 -18.58 29.79 5.01
C VAL A 137 -17.67 29.77 3.78
N PHE A 138 -16.58 30.52 3.76
CA PHE A 138 -15.61 30.47 2.68
C PHE A 138 -14.37 29.68 3.14
N PRO A 139 -13.96 28.64 2.41
CA PRO A 139 -12.82 27.83 2.80
C PRO A 139 -11.55 28.68 2.78
N ALA A 140 -10.71 28.49 3.79
CA ALA A 140 -9.39 29.09 3.83
C ALA A 140 -8.40 28.26 3.01
N GLU A 141 -8.51 26.93 3.08
CA GLU A 141 -7.56 25.98 2.48
C GLU A 141 -8.30 24.69 2.07
N THR A 142 -7.64 23.89 1.23
CA THR A 142 -8.01 22.50 0.94
C THR A 142 -7.00 21.60 1.61
N LEU A 143 -7.46 20.66 2.44
CA LEU A 143 -6.60 19.78 3.23
C LEU A 143 -6.82 18.31 2.87
N ARG A 144 -5.76 17.52 2.96
CA ARG A 144 -5.80 16.05 3.00
C ARG A 144 -6.02 15.53 4.42
N LEU A 145 -6.44 14.27 4.56
CA LEU A 145 -6.70 13.67 5.87
C LEU A 145 -5.47 13.67 6.80
N HIS A 146 -4.24 13.41 6.34
CA HIS A 146 -3.07 13.55 7.23
C HIS A 146 -2.89 14.96 7.76
N GLN A 147 -3.20 16.00 6.97
CA GLN A 147 -3.06 17.38 7.43
C GLN A 147 -4.08 17.66 8.53
N VAL A 148 -5.33 17.20 8.34
CA VAL A 148 -6.36 17.31 9.39
C VAL A 148 -5.94 16.54 10.64
N PHE A 149 -5.39 15.32 10.47
CA PHE A 149 -4.89 14.49 11.56
C PHE A 149 -3.78 15.19 12.35
N GLU A 150 -2.79 15.77 11.68
CA GLU A 150 -1.72 16.56 12.30
C GLU A 150 -2.30 17.75 13.09
N LEU A 151 -3.32 18.43 12.56
CA LEU A 151 -3.96 19.54 13.27
C LEU A 151 -4.61 19.10 14.58
N ILE A 152 -5.34 17.97 14.59
CA ILE A 152 -6.09 17.49 15.77
C ILE A 152 -5.22 16.74 16.78
N THR A 153 -4.08 16.18 16.36
CA THR A 153 -3.14 15.49 17.26
C THR A 153 -2.05 16.41 17.81
N SER A 154 -1.83 17.57 17.19
CA SER A 154 -0.93 18.62 17.72
C SER A 154 -1.59 19.47 18.81
N ASP A 155 -0.79 20.22 19.56
CA ASP A 155 -1.28 21.12 20.62
C ASP A 155 -2.14 22.30 20.09
N LYS A 156 -2.30 22.48 18.77
CA LYS A 156 -3.02 23.61 18.16
C LYS A 156 -4.41 23.83 18.74
N TYR A 157 -5.18 22.77 18.94
CA TYR A 157 -6.55 22.84 19.47
C TYR A 157 -6.65 22.42 20.94
N LYS A 158 -5.53 22.21 21.64
CA LYS A 158 -5.52 21.66 23.01
C LYS A 158 -6.22 22.58 23.98
N LYS A 159 -5.74 23.83 24.07
CA LYS A 159 -6.30 24.82 25.01
C LYS A 159 -7.78 25.09 24.78
N ILE A 160 -8.19 25.28 23.51
CA ILE A 160 -9.60 25.54 23.17
C ILE A 160 -10.50 24.32 23.44
N THR A 161 -9.98 23.10 23.29
CA THR A 161 -10.72 21.86 23.64
C THR A 161 -10.87 21.72 25.14
N GLU A 162 -9.81 21.96 25.91
CA GLU A 162 -9.86 21.96 27.38
C GLU A 162 -10.83 23.04 27.90
N ASP A 163 -10.79 24.24 27.33
CA ASP A 163 -11.69 25.34 27.69
C ASP A 163 -13.15 24.97 27.40
N LEU A 164 -13.44 24.34 26.24
CA LEU A 164 -14.79 23.87 25.92
C LEU A 164 -15.28 22.83 26.95
N ARG A 165 -14.43 21.86 27.30
CA ARG A 165 -14.77 20.76 28.23
C ARG A 165 -14.97 21.25 29.66
N ALA A 166 -14.42 22.40 30.02
CA ALA A 166 -14.64 23.03 31.32
C ALA A 166 -16.00 23.75 31.43
N ILE A 167 -16.69 24.01 30.31
CA ILE A 167 -17.99 24.69 30.30
C ILE A 167 -19.09 23.67 30.64
N THR A 168 -19.80 23.89 31.75
CA THR A 168 -20.90 23.01 32.20
C THR A 168 -22.24 23.36 31.59
N ASP A 169 -22.49 24.63 31.24
CA ASP A 169 -23.72 25.03 30.58
C ASP A 169 -23.73 24.63 29.10
N VAL A 170 -24.69 23.80 28.73
CA VAL A 170 -24.80 23.22 27.37
C VAL A 170 -24.97 24.31 26.29
N LYS A 171 -25.70 25.40 26.60
CA LYS A 171 -25.93 26.48 25.62
C LYS A 171 -24.66 27.29 25.41
N GLU A 172 -23.94 27.58 26.49
CA GLU A 172 -22.64 28.24 26.44
C GLU A 172 -21.61 27.38 25.70
N ALA A 173 -21.51 26.09 26.00
CA ALA A 173 -20.61 25.16 25.32
C ALA A 173 -20.89 25.11 23.80
N ARG A 174 -22.17 25.03 23.40
CA ARG A 174 -22.58 25.07 21.99
C ARG A 174 -22.19 26.39 21.32
N LYS A 175 -22.40 27.53 22.00
CA LYS A 175 -22.02 28.85 21.49
C LYS A 175 -20.51 28.99 21.40
N PHE A 176 -19.76 28.51 22.38
CA PHE A 176 -18.30 28.51 22.39
C PHE A 176 -17.77 27.73 21.19
N LYS A 177 -18.25 26.49 21.01
CA LYS A 177 -17.90 25.61 19.88
C LYS A 177 -18.11 26.31 18.53
N ALA A 178 -19.32 26.82 18.31
CA ALA A 178 -19.70 27.49 17.05
C ALA A 178 -18.88 28.76 16.75
N ASN A 179 -18.35 29.44 17.77
CA ASN A 179 -17.62 30.70 17.58
C ASN A 179 -16.10 30.53 17.53
N ARG A 180 -15.56 29.45 18.09
CA ARG A 180 -14.13 29.34 18.38
C ARG A 180 -13.42 28.21 17.62
N PHE A 181 -14.12 27.17 17.22
CA PHE A 181 -13.49 26.02 16.56
C PHE A 181 -13.39 26.22 15.05
N ASP A 182 -12.19 26.01 14.53
CA ASP A 182 -11.97 25.74 13.11
C ASP A 182 -12.66 24.40 12.76
N TYR A 183 -13.02 24.22 11.49
CA TYR A 183 -13.79 23.06 11.06
C TYR A 183 -13.48 22.67 9.62
N VAL A 184 -13.84 21.45 9.25
CA VAL A 184 -13.73 20.91 7.89
C VAL A 184 -15.06 20.40 7.38
N THR A 185 -15.17 20.18 6.07
CA THR A 185 -16.26 19.42 5.44
C THR A 185 -15.66 18.18 4.79
N PHE A 186 -15.52 17.09 5.55
CA PHE A 186 -14.83 15.88 5.07
C PHE A 186 -15.39 15.32 3.75
N SER A 187 -16.69 15.47 3.51
CA SER A 187 -17.36 14.95 2.34
C SER A 187 -17.03 15.69 1.03
N GLY A 188 -16.38 16.86 1.07
CA GLY A 188 -16.09 17.58 -0.15
C GLY A 188 -15.19 18.81 -0.05
N VAL A 189 -14.78 19.26 -1.23
CA VAL A 189 -14.20 20.58 -1.49
C VAL A 189 -15.30 21.48 -2.05
N PHE A 190 -15.43 22.68 -1.49
CA PHE A 190 -16.49 23.62 -1.78
C PHE A 190 -15.92 24.98 -2.21
N GLU A 191 -16.66 25.73 -3.02
CA GLU A 191 -16.38 27.15 -3.22
C GLU A 191 -16.86 27.98 -2.02
N LYS A 192 -18.00 27.58 -1.46
CA LYS A 192 -18.65 28.13 -0.28
C LYS A 192 -19.38 26.99 0.41
N ARG A 193 -19.45 26.97 1.75
CA ARG A 193 -20.14 25.92 2.51
C ARG A 193 -21.65 25.95 2.26
N ASN A 194 -22.06 25.19 1.26
CA ASN A 194 -23.41 24.91 0.82
C ASN A 194 -23.34 23.72 -0.15
N ASP A 195 -24.29 22.80 -0.09
CA ASP A 195 -24.35 21.64 -0.98
C ASP A 195 -24.38 22.04 -2.47
N SER A 196 -25.04 23.15 -2.81
CA SER A 196 -25.07 23.67 -4.19
C SER A 196 -23.75 24.25 -4.68
N ASN A 197 -22.77 24.43 -3.79
CA ASN A 197 -21.44 24.97 -4.08
C ASN A 197 -20.33 23.91 -3.92
N LEU A 198 -20.70 22.62 -3.94
CA LEU A 198 -19.76 21.50 -4.00
C LEU A 198 -18.99 21.54 -5.33
N LEU A 199 -17.66 21.53 -5.26
CA LEU A 199 -16.80 21.43 -6.43
C LEU A 199 -16.44 19.97 -6.70
N HIS A 200 -16.00 19.27 -5.66
CA HIS A 200 -15.63 17.85 -5.73
C HIS A 200 -16.03 17.14 -4.44
N HIS A 201 -16.68 15.97 -4.57
CA HIS A 201 -16.92 15.08 -3.44
C HIS A 201 -15.63 14.31 -3.10
N SER A 202 -15.36 14.11 -1.81
CA SER A 202 -14.12 13.47 -1.33
C SER A 202 -14.20 11.94 -1.29
N ASN A 203 -15.39 11.38 -1.58
CA ASN A 203 -15.75 9.98 -1.33
C ASN A 203 -15.63 9.59 0.14
N LEU A 204 -15.82 10.58 1.02
CA LEU A 204 -15.85 10.40 2.46
C LEU A 204 -17.25 10.68 2.98
N LEU A 205 -17.64 9.93 4.00
CA LEU A 205 -18.83 10.15 4.81
C LEU A 205 -18.40 10.32 6.26
N THR A 206 -18.94 11.34 6.93
CA THR A 206 -18.73 11.54 8.37
C THR A 206 -19.97 11.12 9.13
N ILE A 207 -19.79 10.17 10.04
CA ILE A 207 -20.79 9.78 11.01
C ILE A 207 -20.44 10.41 12.35
N ASP A 208 -21.45 11.04 12.94
CA ASP A 208 -21.35 11.72 14.21
C ASP A 208 -22.11 10.95 15.29
N PHE A 209 -21.38 10.59 16.34
CA PHE A 209 -21.89 9.93 17.52
C PHE A 209 -21.79 10.88 18.70
N ASP A 210 -22.92 11.23 19.29
CA ASP A 210 -22.99 12.09 20.48
C ASP A 210 -23.46 11.29 21.69
N HIS A 211 -23.05 11.72 22.89
CA HIS A 211 -23.52 11.20 24.18
C HIS A 211 -23.35 9.68 24.35
N LEU A 212 -22.16 9.17 24.03
CA LEU A 212 -21.83 7.75 24.14
C LEU A 212 -21.55 7.35 25.59
N ASP A 213 -22.19 6.26 26.05
CA ASP A 213 -21.95 5.69 27.37
C ASP A 213 -20.54 5.07 27.48
N ASN A 214 -20.09 4.35 26.44
CA ASN A 214 -18.78 3.69 26.41
C ASN A 214 -18.01 4.00 25.12
N LEU A 215 -17.33 5.15 25.12
CA LEU A 215 -16.59 5.66 23.96
C LEU A 215 -15.48 4.69 23.49
N GLN A 216 -14.74 4.06 24.41
CA GLN A 216 -13.60 3.21 24.05
C GLN A 216 -14.02 1.88 23.44
N GLU A 217 -15.14 1.31 23.92
CA GLU A 217 -15.72 0.10 23.34
C GLU A 217 -16.18 0.36 21.91
N LEU A 218 -16.99 1.40 21.67
CA LEU A 218 -17.43 1.74 20.32
C LEU A 218 -16.25 2.07 19.41
N LYS A 219 -15.26 2.82 19.90
CA LYS A 219 -14.03 3.10 19.14
C LYS A 219 -13.37 1.81 18.66
N THR A 220 -13.26 0.82 19.54
CA THR A 220 -12.69 -0.50 19.18
C THR A 220 -13.55 -1.25 18.18
N GLN A 221 -14.88 -1.23 18.35
CA GLN A 221 -15.82 -1.86 17.44
C GLN A 221 -15.77 -1.25 16.02
N LEU A 222 -15.74 0.08 15.91
CA LEU A 222 -15.68 0.78 14.61
C LEU A 222 -14.36 0.55 13.88
N LEU A 223 -13.24 0.45 14.61
CA LEU A 223 -11.94 0.12 14.02
C LEU A 223 -11.86 -1.31 13.51
N ASN A 224 -12.73 -2.21 13.98
CA ASN A 224 -12.82 -3.61 13.57
C ASN A 224 -14.17 -3.91 12.89
N ASP A 225 -14.84 -2.90 12.34
CA ASP A 225 -16.12 -3.06 11.64
C ASP A 225 -15.92 -3.98 10.41
N GLU A 226 -16.86 -4.90 10.20
CA GLU A 226 -16.79 -5.91 9.15
C GLU A 226 -17.02 -5.34 7.75
N TYR A 227 -17.83 -4.28 7.63
CA TYR A 227 -18.30 -3.74 6.36
C TYR A 227 -17.63 -2.42 5.99
N PHE A 228 -17.24 -1.62 6.97
CA PHE A 228 -16.68 -0.29 6.76
C PHE A 228 -15.27 -0.17 7.30
N GLU A 229 -14.32 0.10 6.41
CA GLU A 229 -12.97 0.44 6.82
C GLU A 229 -12.92 1.89 7.34
N THR A 230 -12.38 2.06 8.54
CA THR A 230 -12.21 3.38 9.15
C THR A 230 -11.10 4.14 8.43
N GLU A 231 -11.40 5.31 7.86
CA GLU A 231 -10.41 6.19 7.25
C GLU A 231 -9.79 7.15 8.27
N MET A 232 -10.62 7.67 9.18
CA MET A 232 -10.21 8.47 10.34
C MET A 232 -11.25 8.34 11.46
N LEU A 233 -10.80 8.32 12.71
CA LEU A 233 -11.68 8.25 13.88
C LEU A 233 -11.10 9.06 15.04
N PHE A 234 -11.88 9.97 15.61
CA PHE A 234 -11.43 10.81 16.73
C PHE A 234 -12.57 11.18 17.68
N THR A 235 -12.20 11.52 18.90
CA THR A 235 -13.13 11.99 19.94
C THR A 235 -13.64 13.40 19.62
N SER A 236 -14.95 13.61 19.75
CA SER A 236 -15.61 14.89 19.47
C SER A 236 -15.10 16.02 20.40
N PRO A 237 -15.31 17.30 20.04
CA PRO A 237 -14.87 18.43 20.87
C PRO A 237 -15.38 18.38 22.32
N SER A 238 -16.62 17.92 22.51
CA SER A 238 -17.24 17.82 23.85
C SER A 238 -16.60 16.72 24.71
N GLY A 239 -15.95 15.72 24.10
CA GLY A 239 -15.28 14.62 24.80
C GLY A 239 -16.13 13.37 25.05
N ASP A 240 -17.43 13.44 24.78
CA ASP A 240 -18.43 12.39 25.03
C ASP A 240 -18.97 11.74 23.73
N GLY A 241 -18.31 11.99 22.59
CA GLY A 241 -18.73 11.50 21.29
C GLY A 241 -17.57 11.11 20.39
N LEU A 242 -17.88 10.53 19.24
CA LEU A 242 -16.92 10.12 18.21
C LEU A 242 -17.30 10.70 16.85
N LYS A 243 -16.29 11.06 16.06
CA LYS A 243 -16.42 11.35 14.62
C LYS A 243 -15.78 10.20 13.86
N TRP A 244 -16.58 9.48 13.09
CA TRP A 244 -16.12 8.35 12.30
C TRP A 244 -16.20 8.68 10.81
N ILE A 245 -15.06 8.64 10.15
CA ILE A 245 -14.94 8.96 8.73
C ILE A 245 -14.69 7.66 7.99
N ILE A 246 -15.55 7.35 7.03
CA ILE A 246 -15.51 6.15 6.20
C ILE A 246 -15.53 6.54 4.72
N ARG A 247 -15.06 5.64 3.86
CA ARG A 247 -15.12 5.80 2.40
C ARG A 247 -16.49 5.34 1.87
N ILE A 248 -17.03 6.08 0.89
CA ILE A 248 -18.26 5.75 0.16
C ILE A 248 -18.06 5.94 -1.35
N ASP A 249 -18.88 5.28 -2.17
CA ASP A 249 -18.84 5.40 -3.64
C ASP A 249 -20.09 6.09 -4.20
N ILE A 250 -19.99 7.39 -4.45
CA ILE A 250 -21.13 8.18 -4.91
C ILE A 250 -21.45 8.04 -6.41
N LEU A 251 -20.82 7.11 -7.13
CA LEU A 251 -21.09 6.90 -8.56
C LEU A 251 -22.48 6.32 -8.81
N GLU A 252 -22.94 5.43 -7.93
CA GLU A 252 -24.22 4.72 -8.08
C GLU A 252 -25.31 5.20 -7.12
N VAL A 253 -24.92 5.70 -5.93
CA VAL A 253 -25.85 6.05 -4.84
C VAL A 253 -25.47 7.42 -4.27
N SER A 254 -26.45 8.27 -3.99
CA SER A 254 -26.16 9.61 -3.48
C SER A 254 -25.57 9.59 -2.06
N HIS A 255 -24.85 10.65 -1.69
CA HIS A 255 -24.32 10.83 -0.33
C HIS A 255 -25.39 10.65 0.75
N SER A 256 -26.58 11.24 0.54
CA SER A 256 -27.68 11.15 1.49
C SER A 256 -28.25 9.74 1.62
N GLU A 257 -28.32 8.98 0.52
CA GLU A 257 -28.79 7.60 0.55
C GLU A 257 -27.77 6.68 1.25
N TYR A 258 -26.47 6.88 1.00
CA TYR A 258 -25.42 6.22 1.77
C TYR A 258 -25.53 6.54 3.26
N PHE A 259 -25.71 7.82 3.63
CA PHE A 259 -25.88 8.19 5.01
C PHE A 259 -27.05 7.45 5.68
N ILE A 260 -28.20 7.36 5.00
CA ILE A 260 -29.36 6.62 5.52
C ILE A 260 -29.05 5.13 5.67
N ALA A 261 -28.40 4.50 4.69
CA ALA A 261 -28.03 3.09 4.75
C ALA A 261 -27.06 2.80 5.90
N VAL A 262 -26.02 3.63 6.05
CA VAL A 262 -25.02 3.52 7.13
C VAL A 262 -25.65 3.78 8.50
N ALA A 263 -26.52 4.78 8.62
CA ALA A 263 -27.26 5.05 9.86
C ALA A 263 -28.13 3.85 10.28
N ASN A 264 -28.83 3.23 9.32
CA ASN A 264 -29.62 2.02 9.57
C ASN A 264 -28.75 0.84 9.99
N TYR A 265 -27.62 0.64 9.32
CA TYR A 265 -26.64 -0.39 9.68
C TYR A 265 -26.15 -0.20 11.12
N ILE A 266 -25.70 1.01 11.47
CA ILE A 266 -25.21 1.33 12.82
C ILE A 266 -26.29 1.08 13.86
N LYS A 267 -27.54 1.45 13.58
CA LYS A 267 -28.65 1.20 14.50
C LYS A 267 -28.89 -0.29 14.72
N GLN A 268 -28.78 -1.13 13.69
CA GLN A 268 -29.00 -2.57 13.82
C GLN A 268 -27.80 -3.28 14.47
N THR A 269 -26.57 -2.90 14.12
CA THR A 269 -25.34 -3.57 14.57
C THR A 269 -24.91 -3.12 15.96
N TYR A 270 -24.94 -1.81 16.23
CA TYR A 270 -24.43 -1.23 17.47
C TYR A 270 -25.54 -0.75 18.41
N ASN A 271 -26.81 -0.73 17.96
CA ASN A 271 -27.94 -0.17 18.71
C ASN A 271 -27.76 1.32 19.06
N ILE A 272 -27.06 2.07 18.22
CA ILE A 272 -26.78 3.50 18.40
C ILE A 272 -27.53 4.33 17.36
N GLU A 273 -28.06 5.47 17.79
CA GLU A 273 -28.64 6.47 16.87
C GLU A 273 -27.59 7.52 16.50
N VAL A 274 -27.54 7.85 15.21
CA VAL A 274 -26.59 8.83 14.67
C VAL A 274 -27.28 10.16 14.38
N ASP A 275 -26.53 11.27 14.48
CA ASP A 275 -27.04 12.60 14.13
C ASP A 275 -27.38 12.67 12.63
N GLN A 276 -28.66 12.88 12.33
CA GLN A 276 -29.20 12.90 10.97
C GLN A 276 -28.71 14.07 10.10
N SER A 277 -28.03 15.05 10.67
CA SER A 277 -27.45 16.18 9.95
C SER A 277 -26.23 15.80 9.10
N GLY A 278 -25.63 14.63 9.35
CA GLY A 278 -24.54 14.07 8.54
C GLY A 278 -24.94 13.73 7.09
N LYS A 279 -26.23 13.75 6.75
CA LYS A 279 -26.73 13.57 5.38
C LYS A 279 -26.37 14.73 4.43
N ASP A 280 -26.08 15.92 4.97
CA ASP A 280 -25.74 17.11 4.19
C ASP A 280 -24.25 17.03 3.81
N VAL A 281 -23.91 17.09 2.52
CA VAL A 281 -22.51 16.99 2.07
C VAL A 281 -21.66 18.13 2.65
N SER A 282 -22.23 19.32 2.82
CA SER A 282 -21.58 20.50 3.40
C SER A 282 -21.54 20.51 4.93
N ARG A 283 -21.70 19.34 5.58
CA ARG A 283 -21.73 19.28 7.04
C ARG A 283 -20.38 19.63 7.66
N ALA A 284 -20.39 20.68 8.49
CA ALA A 284 -19.23 21.11 9.26
C ALA A 284 -18.89 20.09 10.36
N CYS A 285 -17.63 19.68 10.41
CA CYS A 285 -17.04 18.89 11.47
C CYS A 285 -15.95 19.71 12.18
N PHE A 286 -16.19 20.10 13.43
CA PHE A 286 -15.24 20.88 14.23
C PHE A 286 -13.99 20.06 14.56
N LEU A 287 -12.84 20.72 14.57
CA LEU A 287 -11.54 20.08 14.82
C LEU A 287 -11.12 20.22 16.30
N PRO A 288 -11.15 19.13 17.08
CA PRO A 288 -10.72 19.16 18.48
C PRO A 288 -9.23 18.85 18.63
N TYR A 289 -8.75 18.84 19.87
CA TYR A 289 -7.53 18.14 20.24
C TYR A 289 -7.86 16.71 20.68
N ASP A 290 -7.32 15.74 19.96
CA ASP A 290 -7.37 14.32 20.30
C ASP A 290 -6.03 13.65 19.92
N PRO A 291 -5.10 13.49 20.88
CA PRO A 291 -3.83 12.81 20.63
C PRO A 291 -3.99 11.29 20.41
N THR A 292 -5.20 10.76 20.62
CA THR A 292 -5.51 9.33 20.42
C THR A 292 -6.26 9.07 19.12
N ALA A 293 -6.42 10.08 18.27
CA ALA A 293 -7.08 9.93 16.98
C ALA A 293 -6.43 8.81 16.16
N PHE A 294 -7.22 8.14 15.34
CA PHE A 294 -6.77 7.15 14.38
C PHE A 294 -6.80 7.72 12.97
N LEU A 295 -5.78 7.40 12.17
CA LEU A 295 -5.71 7.65 10.73
C LEU A 295 -5.33 6.36 10.04
N HIS A 296 -6.10 5.98 9.01
CA HIS A 296 -5.76 4.82 8.21
C HIS A 296 -4.41 4.99 7.52
N LYS A 297 -3.63 3.90 7.42
CA LYS A 297 -2.25 3.94 6.89
C LYS A 297 -2.16 4.53 5.48
N ARG A 298 -3.19 4.35 4.64
CA ARG A 298 -3.24 4.89 3.27
C ARG A 298 -3.21 6.42 3.19
N HIS A 299 -3.63 7.10 4.25
CA HIS A 299 -3.66 8.56 4.27
C HIS A 299 -2.41 9.16 4.89
N GLN A 300 -1.45 8.35 5.36
CA GLN A 300 -0.22 8.86 5.96
C GLN A 300 0.57 9.70 4.97
N LYS A 301 1.37 10.62 5.51
CA LYS A 301 2.21 11.50 4.70
C LYS A 301 3.23 10.66 3.93
N LEU A 302 3.23 10.78 2.61
CA LEU A 302 4.26 10.23 1.72
C LEU A 302 5.64 10.80 2.03
#